data_AF-A0A519FDC5-F1
#
_entry.id   AF-A0A519FDC5-F1
#
_cell.length_a   1.000
_cell.length_b   1.000
_cell.length_c   1.000
_cell.angle_alpha   90.00
_cell.angle_beta   90.00
_cell.angle_gamma   90.00
#
_symmetry.space_group_name_H-M   'P 1'
#
loop_
_entity.id
_entity.type
_entity.pdbx_description
1 polymer ?
#
loop_
_entity_poly.entity_id
_entity_poly.type
_entity_poly.pdbx_seq_one_letter_code
_entity_poly.pdbx_strand_id
1 'polypeptide(L)'
;MKAAHPEVVAATRTNPGETLRQARESKNWSLPDVALRLNLTVTSLTHLEAGDFDKLPGHTFARGYVRAYAKLLDLDQAALVNAFDQYTGTDGKGSSVHALGRIEEPVRLSHNILRIVSLLLLIALIGGGFVWWQDQATLRGKEPTNLGMEHVEVESADGTTQIHPLDEPEDQAVAQGQTA
;
A
#
# COMPACT_ATOMS: atom_id res chain seq x y z
N MET A 1 -43.53 -3.21 7.61
CA MET A 1 -43.15 -4.01 8.79
C MET A 1 -42.10 -3.22 9.55
N LYS A 2 -42.44 -2.79 10.76
CA LYS A 2 -41.70 -1.83 11.58
C LYS A 2 -40.52 -2.56 12.21
N ALA A 3 -39.28 -2.17 11.88
CA ALA A 3 -38.08 -2.80 12.39
C ALA A 3 -38.05 -2.70 13.93
N ALA A 4 -37.89 -3.87 14.56
CA ALA A 4 -37.76 -4.01 16.00
C ALA A 4 -36.51 -3.26 16.48
N HIS A 5 -36.71 -2.33 17.41
CA HIS A 5 -35.62 -1.69 18.13
C HIS A 5 -34.88 -2.75 18.97
N PRO A 6 -33.53 -2.78 18.98
CA PRO A 6 -32.75 -3.72 19.79
C PRO A 6 -32.67 -3.32 21.29
N GLU A 7 -33.68 -2.61 21.79
CA GLU A 7 -33.67 -1.94 23.11
C GLU A 7 -33.58 -2.90 24.30
N VAL A 8 -34.01 -4.16 24.14
CA VAL A 8 -34.16 -5.11 25.26
C VAL A 8 -32.88 -5.82 25.71
N VAL A 9 -31.76 -5.76 24.97
CA VAL A 9 -30.50 -6.44 25.36
C VAL A 9 -29.56 -5.53 26.16
N ALA A 10 -29.79 -4.20 26.15
CA ALA A 10 -28.94 -3.24 26.86
C ALA A 10 -29.15 -3.20 28.39
N ALA A 11 -30.31 -3.68 28.88
CA ALA A 11 -30.76 -3.47 30.26
C ALA A 11 -29.96 -4.19 31.37
N THR A 12 -29.00 -5.06 31.03
CA THR A 12 -28.17 -5.78 32.02
C THR A 12 -26.72 -5.30 32.08
N ARG A 13 -26.33 -4.33 31.23
CA ARG A 13 -24.97 -3.77 31.23
C ARG A 13 -24.95 -2.46 32.00
N THR A 14 -24.07 -2.35 32.99
CA THR A 14 -23.87 -1.11 33.76
C THR A 14 -23.52 0.03 32.82
N ASN A 15 -24.36 1.08 32.81
CA ASN A 15 -24.10 2.28 32.02
C ASN A 15 -22.86 3.02 32.57
N PRO A 16 -21.78 3.18 31.78
CA PRO A 16 -20.60 3.90 32.24
C PRO A 16 -20.85 5.40 32.45
N GLY A 17 -21.82 5.98 31.72
CA GLY A 17 -22.26 7.36 31.87
C GLY A 17 -22.85 7.66 33.24
N GLU A 18 -23.64 6.73 33.77
CA GLU A 18 -24.22 6.85 35.10
C GLU A 18 -23.13 6.82 36.19
N THR A 19 -22.08 6.01 36.00
CA THR A 19 -20.92 5.99 36.92
C THR A 19 -20.19 7.34 36.92
N LEU A 20 -20.01 7.96 35.75
CA LEU A 20 -19.40 9.28 35.62
C LEU A 20 -20.28 10.37 36.28
N ARG A 21 -21.59 10.29 36.09
CA ARG A 21 -22.55 11.20 36.72
C ARG A 21 -22.48 11.14 38.24
N GLN A 22 -22.51 9.95 38.82
CA GLN A 22 -22.44 9.75 40.27
C GLN A 22 -21.13 10.32 40.84
N ALA A 23 -20.01 10.09 40.16
CA ALA A 23 -18.72 10.63 40.58
C ALA A 23 -18.63 12.17 40.42
N ARG A 24 -19.30 12.76 39.43
CA ARG A 24 -19.45 14.22 39.32
C ARG A 24 -20.27 14.78 40.48
N GLU A 25 -21.41 14.17 40.77
CA GLU A 25 -22.32 14.59 41.83
C GLU A 25 -21.65 14.44 43.22
N SER A 26 -20.86 13.40 43.45
CA SER A 26 -20.09 13.23 44.69
C SER A 26 -19.00 14.29 44.88
N LYS A 27 -18.52 14.91 43.80
CA LYS A 27 -17.58 16.05 43.85
C LYS A 27 -18.31 17.40 43.90
N ASN A 28 -19.65 17.42 43.95
CA ASN A 28 -20.49 18.61 43.87
C ASN A 28 -20.20 19.49 42.64
N TRP A 29 -19.80 18.90 41.53
CA TRP A 29 -19.54 19.63 40.29
C TRP A 29 -20.79 19.75 39.43
N SER A 30 -21.04 20.95 38.89
CA SER A 30 -22.14 21.15 37.95
C SER A 30 -21.79 20.58 36.58
N LEU A 31 -22.81 20.10 35.85
CA LEU A 31 -22.63 19.61 34.49
C LEU A 31 -22.02 20.67 33.55
N PRO A 32 -22.44 21.96 33.59
CA PRO A 32 -21.81 23.02 32.80
C PRO A 32 -20.32 23.25 33.12
N ASP A 33 -19.92 23.16 34.39
CA ASP A 33 -18.52 23.35 34.78
C ASP A 33 -17.63 22.25 34.21
N VAL A 34 -18.11 21.00 34.27
CA VAL A 34 -17.41 19.87 33.67
C VAL A 34 -17.35 20.00 32.16
N ALA A 35 -18.44 20.43 31.51
CA ALA A 35 -18.49 20.67 30.07
C ALA A 35 -17.40 21.65 29.64
N LEU A 36 -17.25 22.75 30.38
CA LEU A 36 -16.22 23.76 30.13
C LEU A 36 -14.80 23.20 30.32
N ARG A 37 -14.56 22.42 31.38
CA ARG A 37 -13.24 21.80 31.64
C ARG A 37 -12.84 20.77 30.59
N LEU A 38 -13.80 20.04 30.04
CA LEU A 38 -13.57 19.04 28.99
C LEU A 38 -13.61 19.63 27.57
N ASN A 39 -13.95 20.92 27.43
CA ASN A 39 -14.20 21.57 26.15
C ASN A 39 -15.27 20.82 25.31
N LEU A 40 -16.35 20.41 25.98
CA LEU A 40 -17.50 19.72 25.38
C LEU A 40 -18.76 20.57 25.55
N THR A 41 -19.77 20.33 24.71
CA THR A 41 -21.09 20.93 24.92
C THR A 41 -21.80 20.25 26.09
N VAL A 42 -22.62 21.02 26.81
CA VAL A 42 -23.47 20.46 27.89
C VAL A 42 -24.34 19.34 27.36
N THR A 43 -24.91 19.50 26.15
CA THR A 43 -25.73 18.48 25.49
C THR A 43 -24.98 17.17 25.28
N SER A 44 -23.73 17.20 24.82
CA SER A 44 -22.94 15.98 24.64
C SER A 44 -22.68 15.27 25.99
N LEU A 45 -22.40 16.02 27.05
CA LEU A 45 -22.23 15.42 28.38
C LEU A 45 -23.55 14.89 28.95
N THR A 46 -24.68 15.56 28.71
CA THR A 46 -26.00 15.04 29.09
C THR A 46 -26.27 13.69 28.43
N HIS A 47 -26.00 13.56 27.12
CA HIS A 47 -26.14 12.29 26.41
C HIS A 47 -25.15 11.23 26.91
N LEU A 48 -23.92 11.64 27.22
CA LEU A 48 -22.91 10.75 27.78
C LEU A 48 -23.35 10.17 29.13
N GLU A 49 -23.85 11.01 30.04
CA GLU A 49 -24.34 10.59 31.37
C GLU A 49 -25.61 9.74 31.26
N ALA A 50 -26.49 10.04 30.30
CA ALA A 50 -27.71 9.25 30.04
C ALA A 50 -27.44 7.89 29.35
N GLY A 51 -26.23 7.68 28.81
CA GLY A 51 -25.92 6.50 27.99
C GLY A 51 -26.47 6.55 26.57
N ASP A 52 -26.92 7.71 26.11
CA ASP A 52 -27.42 7.98 24.75
C ASP A 52 -26.25 8.14 23.76
N PHE A 53 -25.36 7.14 23.66
CA PHE A 53 -24.16 7.24 22.85
C PHE A 53 -24.45 7.37 21.34
N ASP A 54 -25.62 6.94 20.88
CA ASP A 54 -26.11 7.09 19.50
C ASP A 54 -26.35 8.56 19.10
N LYS A 55 -26.55 9.46 20.08
CA LYS A 55 -26.76 10.90 19.85
C LYS A 55 -25.45 11.68 19.75
N LEU A 56 -24.32 11.03 20.01
CA LEU A 56 -22.98 11.63 19.90
C LEU A 56 -22.46 11.52 18.45
N PRO A 57 -21.39 12.26 18.08
CA PRO A 57 -20.80 12.23 16.73
C PRO A 57 -20.21 10.87 16.29
N GLY A 58 -20.34 9.82 17.11
CA GLY A 58 -19.85 8.47 16.85
C GLY A 58 -19.18 7.84 18.08
N HIS A 59 -19.12 6.51 18.12
CA HIS A 59 -18.61 5.76 19.28
C HIS A 59 -17.12 6.03 19.55
N THR A 60 -16.32 6.32 18.52
CA THR A 60 -14.90 6.70 18.69
C THR A 60 -14.75 8.00 19.50
N PHE A 61 -15.61 8.99 19.22
CA PHE A 61 -15.64 10.25 19.97
C PHE A 61 -16.18 10.03 21.38
N ALA A 62 -17.30 9.29 21.51
CA ALA A 62 -17.89 8.93 22.79
C ALA A 62 -16.87 8.25 23.72
N ARG A 63 -16.11 7.28 23.20
CA ARG A 63 -15.02 6.61 23.92
C ARG A 63 -13.93 7.58 24.40
N GLY A 64 -13.59 8.56 23.58
CA GLY A 64 -12.68 9.65 23.94
C GLY A 64 -13.24 10.51 25.08
N TYR A 65 -14.54 10.85 25.02
CA TYR A 65 -15.22 11.63 26.06
C TYR A 65 -15.27 10.88 27.39
N VAL A 66 -15.63 9.58 27.38
CA VAL A 66 -15.59 8.71 28.57
C VAL A 66 -14.21 8.72 29.20
N ARG A 67 -13.15 8.55 28.40
CA ARG A 67 -11.77 8.56 28.89
C ARG A 67 -11.39 9.92 29.51
N ALA A 68 -11.68 11.01 28.82
CA ALA A 68 -11.33 12.36 29.29
C ALA A 68 -12.09 12.72 30.58
N TYR A 69 -13.36 12.33 30.67
CA TYR A 69 -14.18 12.57 31.84
C TYR A 69 -13.72 11.73 33.04
N ALA A 70 -13.44 10.44 32.83
CA ALA A 70 -12.85 9.58 33.87
C ALA A 70 -11.52 10.18 34.39
N LYS A 71 -10.67 10.68 33.49
CA LYS A 71 -9.43 11.37 33.87
C LYS A 71 -9.68 12.61 34.72
N LEU A 72 -10.66 13.44 34.36
CA LEU A 72 -11.01 14.65 35.11
C LEU A 72 -11.55 14.33 36.52
N LEU A 73 -12.23 13.19 36.66
CA LEU A 73 -12.78 12.73 37.93
C LEU A 73 -11.80 11.88 38.75
N ASP A 74 -10.57 11.68 38.29
CA ASP A 74 -9.56 10.80 38.90
C ASP A 74 -10.03 9.33 39.04
N LEU A 75 -10.82 8.86 38.07
CA LEU A 75 -11.30 7.48 37.98
C LEU A 75 -10.38 6.63 37.07
N ASP A 76 -10.50 5.31 37.19
CA ASP A 76 -9.81 4.39 36.29
C ASP A 76 -10.36 4.50 34.86
N GLN A 77 -9.58 5.16 34.02
CA GLN A 77 -9.88 5.36 32.60
C GLN A 77 -10.02 4.04 31.84
N ALA A 78 -9.22 3.03 32.16
CA ALA A 78 -9.24 1.76 31.45
C ALA A 78 -10.51 0.98 31.79
N ALA A 79 -10.92 0.96 33.06
CA ALA A 79 -12.15 0.34 33.51
C ALA A 79 -13.39 0.99 32.87
N LEU A 80 -13.47 2.32 32.86
CA LEU A 80 -14.63 3.04 32.30
C LEU A 80 -14.72 2.90 30.78
N VAL A 81 -13.58 2.92 30.08
CA VAL A 81 -13.55 2.67 28.63
C VAL A 81 -13.95 1.22 28.31
N ASN A 82 -13.52 0.25 29.13
CA ASN A 82 -13.93 -1.14 28.95
C ASN A 82 -15.44 -1.31 29.19
N ALA A 83 -15.99 -0.67 30.22
CA ALA A 83 -17.42 -0.65 30.45
C ALA A 83 -18.20 -0.03 29.28
N PHE A 84 -17.68 1.04 28.67
CA PHE A 84 -18.23 1.62 27.44
C PHE A 84 -18.18 0.67 26.24
N ASP A 85 -17.03 0.04 26.02
CA ASP A 85 -16.82 -0.92 24.93
C ASP A 85 -17.81 -2.10 25.09
N GLN A 86 -18.03 -2.60 26.31
CA GLN A 86 -19.04 -3.63 26.62
C GLN A 86 -20.48 -3.14 26.46
N TYR A 87 -20.79 -1.92 26.92
CA TYR A 87 -22.13 -1.34 26.88
C TYR A 87 -22.61 -1.13 25.44
N THR A 88 -21.74 -0.57 24.60
CA THR A 88 -22.04 -0.25 23.19
C THR A 88 -21.77 -1.41 22.23
N GLY A 89 -21.13 -2.49 22.71
CA GLY A 89 -20.73 -3.62 21.87
C GLY A 89 -19.62 -3.29 20.88
N THR A 90 -18.89 -2.18 21.08
CA THR A 90 -17.73 -1.83 20.26
C THR A 90 -16.47 -2.42 20.86
N ASP A 91 -15.73 -3.22 20.11
CA ASP A 91 -14.31 -3.37 20.37
C ASP A 91 -13.57 -2.19 19.72
N GLY A 92 -12.46 -1.73 20.29
CA GLY A 92 -11.69 -0.57 19.80
C GLY A 92 -11.15 -0.69 18.34
N LYS A 93 -11.64 -1.66 17.57
CA LYS A 93 -11.40 -1.90 16.15
C LYS A 93 -12.51 -1.22 15.33
N GLY A 94 -12.53 0.11 15.34
CA GLY A 94 -13.25 0.91 14.36
C GLY A 94 -14.74 0.57 14.20
N SER A 95 -15.55 0.98 15.18
CA SER A 95 -16.99 1.13 14.98
C SER A 95 -17.23 1.99 13.74
N SER A 96 -17.88 1.42 12.73
CA SER A 96 -18.23 2.06 11.47
C SER A 96 -18.87 3.42 11.73
N VAL A 97 -18.15 4.47 11.35
CA VAL A 97 -18.61 5.85 11.42
C VAL A 97 -19.85 5.99 10.54
N HIS A 98 -21.02 6.09 11.18
CA HIS A 98 -22.26 6.53 10.55
C HIS A 98 -22.62 7.89 11.12
N ALA A 99 -21.77 8.89 10.90
CA ALA A 99 -22.13 10.29 11.12
C ALA A 99 -21.18 11.21 10.37
N LEU A 100 -21.79 12.14 9.64
CA LEU A 100 -21.24 13.29 8.93
C LEU A 100 -20.81 13.03 7.48
N GLY A 101 -21.39 13.84 6.61
CA GLY A 101 -21.35 13.71 5.16
C GLY A 101 -19.95 13.65 4.59
N ARG A 102 -19.84 12.78 3.58
CA ARG A 102 -19.02 12.92 2.37
C ARG A 102 -18.16 14.19 2.31
N ILE A 103 -16.94 14.07 2.81
CA ILE A 103 -15.76 14.75 2.25
C ILE A 103 -14.76 13.61 2.05
N GLU A 104 -14.32 13.45 0.79
CA GLU A 104 -13.49 12.35 0.32
C GLU A 104 -12.35 12.05 1.29
N GLU A 105 -12.25 10.79 1.73
CA GLU A 105 -11.08 10.33 2.47
C GLU A 105 -9.84 10.59 1.60
N PRO A 106 -8.79 11.28 2.11
CA PRO A 106 -7.51 11.26 1.43
C PRO A 106 -7.08 9.80 1.40
N VAL A 107 -7.03 9.23 0.21
CA VAL A 107 -6.77 7.81 -0.03
C VAL A 107 -5.49 7.46 0.72
N ARG A 108 -5.62 6.76 1.84
CA ARG A 108 -4.50 6.31 2.64
C ARG A 108 -3.88 5.18 1.87
N LEU A 109 -3.03 5.53 0.91
CA LEU A 109 -2.39 4.60 0.01
C LEU A 109 -1.57 3.65 0.88
N SER A 110 -2.16 2.48 1.13
CA SER A 110 -1.61 1.48 2.04
C SER A 110 -0.21 1.13 1.56
N HIS A 111 0.72 1.00 2.51
CA HIS A 111 2.11 0.61 2.26
C HIS A 111 2.20 -0.70 1.43
N ASN A 112 1.15 -1.52 1.45
CA ASN A 112 1.04 -2.73 0.65
C ASN A 112 0.86 -2.43 -0.86
N ILE A 113 0.13 -1.37 -1.23
CA ILE A 113 -0.06 -0.95 -2.63
C ILE A 113 1.29 -0.47 -3.20
N LEU A 114 2.06 0.31 -2.44
CA LEU A 114 3.40 0.73 -2.85
C LEU A 114 4.34 -0.47 -3.03
N ARG A 115 4.27 -1.48 -2.16
CA ARG A 115 5.04 -2.73 -2.32
C ARG A 115 4.63 -3.50 -3.57
N ILE A 116 3.33 -3.62 -3.86
CA ILE A 116 2.84 -4.31 -5.06
C ILE A 116 3.28 -3.58 -6.32
N VAL A 117 3.12 -2.25 -6.38
CA VAL A 117 3.55 -1.44 -7.52
C VAL A 117 5.06 -1.53 -7.72
N SER A 118 5.84 -1.45 -6.63
CA SER A 118 7.30 -1.62 -6.68
C SER A 118 7.71 -3.01 -7.17
N LEU A 119 7.03 -4.07 -6.72
CA LEU A 119 7.28 -5.44 -7.15
C LEU A 119 6.98 -5.60 -8.65
N LEU A 120 5.86 -5.06 -9.14
CA LEU A 120 5.50 -5.12 -10.55
C LEU A 120 6.50 -4.37 -11.43
N LEU A 121 6.97 -3.20 -11.00
CA LEU A 121 8.01 -2.44 -11.69
C LEU A 121 9.33 -3.22 -11.77
N LEU A 122 9.73 -3.87 -10.67
CA LEU A 122 10.93 -4.71 -10.64
C LEU A 122 10.82 -5.88 -11.63
N ILE A 123 9.68 -6.58 -11.64
CA ILE A 123 9.44 -7.69 -12.57
C ILE A 123 9.45 -7.20 -14.02
N ALA A 124 8.86 -6.04 -14.31
CA ALA A 124 8.87 -5.46 -15.66
C ALA A 124 10.28 -5.11 -16.13
N LEU A 125 11.14 -4.55 -15.26
CA LEU A 125 12.54 -4.26 -15.59
C LEU A 125 13.35 -5.53 -15.85
N ILE A 126 13.17 -6.55 -15.01
CA ILE A 126 13.86 -7.84 -15.16
C ILE A 126 13.40 -8.54 -16.45
N GLY A 127 12.08 -8.60 -16.68
CA GLY A 127 11.50 -9.20 -17.88
C GLY A 127 11.91 -8.46 -19.16
N GLY A 128 11.85 -7.13 -19.16
CA GLY A 128 12.29 -6.30 -20.28
C GLY A 128 13.78 -6.47 -20.57
N GLY A 129 14.62 -6.51 -19.54
CA GLY A 129 16.05 -6.78 -19.67
C GLY A 129 16.34 -8.17 -20.23
N PHE A 130 15.59 -9.19 -19.82
CA PHE A 130 15.72 -10.56 -20.35
C PHE A 130 15.33 -10.63 -21.84
N VAL A 131 14.24 -9.99 -22.24
CA VAL A 131 13.81 -9.92 -23.65
C VAL A 131 14.84 -9.17 -24.49
N TRP A 132 15.37 -8.05 -24.00
CA TRP A 132 16.41 -7.29 -24.69
C TRP A 132 17.73 -8.08 -24.82
N TRP A 133 18.09 -8.85 -23.79
CA TRP A 133 19.26 -9.74 -23.85
C TRP A 133 19.06 -10.86 -24.86
N GLN A 134 17.85 -11.41 -24.97
CA GLN A 134 17.51 -12.40 -25.98
C GLN A 134 17.59 -11.80 -27.40
N ASP A 135 17.13 -10.57 -27.59
CA ASP A 135 17.18 -9.87 -28.88
C ASP A 135 18.63 -9.59 -29.34
N GLN A 136 19.50 -9.16 -28.41
CA GLN A 136 20.94 -9.04 -28.70
C GLN A 136 21.58 -10.39 -29.02
N ALA A 137 21.19 -11.48 -28.35
CA ALA A 137 21.70 -12.82 -28.67
C ALA A 137 21.29 -13.28 -30.07
N THR A 138 20.09 -12.93 -30.53
CA THR A 138 19.63 -13.21 -31.90
C THR A 138 20.25 -12.30 -32.97
N LEU A 139 20.64 -11.06 -32.63
CA LEU A 139 21.34 -10.16 -33.55
C LEU A 139 22.85 -10.46 -33.65
N ARG A 140 23.47 -11.02 -32.59
CA ARG A 140 24.88 -11.46 -32.62
C ARG A 140 25.13 -12.71 -33.47
N GLY A 141 24.07 -13.42 -33.85
CA GLY A 141 24.10 -14.51 -34.85
C GLY A 141 23.92 -14.03 -36.29
N LYS A 142 23.73 -12.73 -36.51
CA LYS A 142 23.43 -12.16 -37.83
C LYS A 142 24.28 -10.92 -38.09
N GLU A 143 25.59 -11.06 -37.94
CA GLU A 143 26.49 -10.22 -38.74
C GLU A 143 26.66 -10.83 -40.15
N PRO A 144 26.77 -9.98 -41.17
CA PRO A 144 26.63 -10.35 -42.57
C PRO A 144 27.90 -11.04 -43.06
N THR A 145 27.84 -12.35 -43.30
CA THR A 145 28.82 -13.06 -44.16
C THR A 145 28.61 -12.71 -45.64
N ASN A 146 28.44 -11.43 -45.96
CA ASN A 146 28.38 -10.92 -47.32
C ASN A 146 28.82 -9.45 -47.39
N LEU A 147 29.97 -9.15 -46.76
CA LEU A 147 30.81 -8.08 -47.25
C LEU A 147 31.81 -8.73 -48.20
N GLY A 148 31.56 -8.51 -49.49
CA GLY A 148 32.41 -8.99 -50.58
C GLY A 148 33.88 -8.71 -50.30
N MET A 149 34.63 -9.78 -50.02
CA MET A 149 35.96 -9.92 -50.54
C MET A 149 35.81 -10.50 -51.95
N GLU A 150 35.26 -9.70 -52.86
CA GLU A 150 35.31 -9.98 -54.28
C GLU A 150 35.96 -8.75 -54.90
N HIS A 151 37.17 -8.98 -55.42
CA HIS A 151 37.85 -8.13 -56.38
C HIS A 151 38.70 -6.96 -55.85
N VAL A 152 40.01 -7.23 -55.76
CA VAL A 152 41.04 -6.18 -55.90
C VAL A 152 41.61 -6.34 -57.31
N GLU A 153 41.17 -5.49 -58.25
CA GLU A 153 41.81 -5.35 -59.56
C GLU A 153 43.09 -4.55 -59.39
N VAL A 154 44.22 -5.16 -59.74
CA VAL A 154 45.47 -4.43 -59.96
C VAL A 154 45.79 -4.54 -61.44
N GLU A 155 45.52 -3.48 -62.18
CA GLU A 155 45.88 -3.38 -63.59
C GLU A 155 47.40 -3.21 -63.70
N SER A 156 48.09 -4.27 -64.14
CA SER A 156 49.51 -4.16 -64.52
C SER A 156 49.60 -3.44 -65.86
N ALA A 157 50.58 -2.54 -66.00
CA ALA A 157 50.71 -1.59 -67.11
C ALA A 157 50.89 -2.20 -68.52
N ASP A 158 50.88 -3.53 -68.66
CA ASP A 158 51.02 -4.26 -69.93
C ASP A 158 49.72 -4.96 -70.39
N GLY A 159 48.56 -4.66 -69.78
CA GLY A 159 47.24 -4.93 -70.39
C GLY A 159 46.85 -6.41 -70.57
N THR A 160 47.38 -7.33 -69.76
CA THR A 160 46.95 -8.75 -69.77
C THR A 160 46.43 -9.17 -68.39
N THR A 161 45.18 -9.60 -68.32
CA THR A 161 44.55 -10.14 -67.10
C THR A 161 44.93 -11.62 -66.92
N GLN A 162 45.75 -11.94 -65.93
CA GLN A 162 45.96 -13.31 -65.48
C GLN A 162 45.13 -13.59 -64.22
N ILE A 163 44.31 -14.64 -64.29
CA ILE A 163 43.44 -15.09 -63.21
C ILE A 163 44.16 -16.25 -62.51
N HIS A 164 44.58 -16.07 -61.26
CA HIS A 164 45.18 -17.16 -60.46
C HIS A 164 44.21 -17.55 -59.34
N PRO A 165 43.52 -18.70 -59.42
CA PRO A 165 42.79 -19.27 -58.29
C PRO A 165 43.78 -19.75 -57.23
N LEU A 166 43.54 -19.42 -55.97
CA LEU A 166 44.37 -19.79 -54.81
C LEU A 166 43.92 -21.13 -54.19
N ASP A 167 43.68 -22.14 -55.03
CA ASP A 167 43.44 -23.53 -54.62
C ASP A 167 44.36 -24.44 -55.43
N GLU A 168 45.66 -24.38 -55.15
CA GLU A 168 46.63 -25.36 -55.66
C GLU A 168 47.52 -25.80 -54.49
N PRO A 169 47.43 -27.05 -54.02
CA PRO A 169 48.32 -27.54 -52.96
C PRO A 169 49.75 -27.53 -53.49
N GLU A 170 50.65 -26.88 -52.76
CA GLU A 170 52.05 -26.58 -53.10
C GLU A 170 52.97 -27.81 -53.32
N ASP A 171 52.43 -29.00 -53.58
CA ASP A 171 53.19 -30.26 -53.68
C ASP A 171 53.60 -30.67 -55.11
N GLN A 172 53.21 -29.93 -56.16
CA GLN A 172 53.60 -30.29 -57.54
C GLN A 172 54.92 -29.66 -58.02
N ALA A 173 55.49 -28.70 -57.29
CA ALA A 173 56.80 -28.11 -57.63
C ALA A 173 58.00 -29.04 -57.35
N VAL A 174 57.81 -30.13 -56.60
CA VAL A 174 58.90 -31.07 -56.26
C VAL A 174 59.03 -32.22 -57.27
N ALA A 175 58.00 -32.49 -58.09
CA ALA A 175 57.99 -33.64 -59.01
C ALA A 175 58.59 -33.34 -60.40
N GLN A 176 58.64 -32.07 -60.84
CA GLN A 176 59.16 -31.71 -62.17
C GLN A 176 60.66 -31.38 -62.20
N GLY A 177 61.36 -31.46 -61.06
CA GLY A 177 62.82 -31.33 -60.96
C GLY A 177 63.60 -32.65 -61.03
N GLN A 178 62.94 -33.81 -61.12
CA GLN A 178 63.57 -35.14 -61.05
C GLN A 178 63.50 -35.97 -62.34
N THR A 179 63.01 -35.41 -63.45
CA THR A 179 63.16 -36.04 -64.78
C THR A 179 63.87 -35.06 -65.72
N ALA A 180 65.16 -34.86 -65.44
CA ALA A 180 66.15 -34.50 -66.44
C ALA A 180 66.74 -35.78 -67.05
#